data_AF-D7DTE1-F1
#
_entry.id   AF-D7DTE1-F1
#
_cell.length_a   1.000
_cell.length_b   1.000
_cell.length_c   1.000
_cell.angle_alpha   90.00
_cell.angle_beta   90.00
_cell.angle_gamma   90.00
#
_symmetry.space_group_name_H-M   'P 1'
#
loop_
_entity.id
_entity.type
_entity.pdbx_description
1 polymer ?
#
loop_
_entity_poly.entity_id
_entity_poly.type
_entity_poly.pdbx_seq_one_letter_code
_entity_poly.pdbx_strand_id
1 'polypeptide(L)'
;MGEIILTPKYDDRFPVECDMITPDNFFGKSNEEIQAVKLWKSSVQYPLSEFFDVKGDGQGTESAADIHIIIDGTVPKMKLIGYSMTTGKITVNGDVNYHVGCEMKGGEIEVNGNAGSWAGREMEGGTIIIHGNAGDHIGGSYRGKWEGMLGGRIVIDGNAGSSVGDGLVKGTIIVKGNVEAFCGIRQSGGLIYVGGDVLRTIGVEMKKGTIIVEGNIKNFSPGFFEQTLLKSNEVPSELYDEILPYGANLYSKSYIEYKGDHAFFNKPKGKMYVSANNNEYLLSCEGSTDRPIEFKGEALKVILNTGSTIEQGRIIKGGDKYSPEYKDVCAVCHIHPDDYQLLGKPEKVKVSSPDGNRSVVVRAEMKDNVQRRNIFIPRSVWANVIVDAQSVNSGAPIYKGGEAYVQPTDDEILEAPYIIEQQYK
;
A
#
# COMPACT_ATOMS: atom_id res chain seq x y z
N MET A 1 4.02 -10.67 -35.71
CA MET A 1 3.72 -11.25 -34.39
C MET A 1 2.65 -12.30 -34.60
N GLY A 2 2.86 -13.53 -34.12
CA GLY A 2 1.81 -14.55 -34.06
C GLY A 2 0.90 -14.25 -32.88
N GLU A 3 -0.36 -13.91 -33.16
CA GLU A 3 -1.34 -13.56 -32.13
C GLU A 3 -2.08 -14.81 -31.66
N ILE A 4 -2.10 -15.01 -30.34
CA ILE A 4 -2.83 -16.10 -29.68
C ILE A 4 -3.82 -15.46 -28.72
N ILE A 5 -5.11 -15.64 -29.00
CA ILE A 5 -6.20 -15.03 -28.24
C ILE A 5 -6.78 -16.08 -27.29
N LEU A 6 -6.81 -15.76 -26.01
CA LEU A 6 -7.38 -16.55 -24.93
C LEU A 6 -8.63 -15.84 -24.41
N THR A 7 -9.82 -16.36 -24.73
CA THR A 7 -11.09 -15.82 -24.22
C THR A 7 -11.53 -16.63 -23.00
N PRO A 8 -11.63 -16.02 -21.80
CA PRO A 8 -11.91 -16.76 -20.56
C PRO A 8 -13.33 -17.34 -20.51
N LYS A 9 -13.43 -18.62 -20.15
CA LYS A 9 -14.68 -19.35 -19.87
C LYS A 9 -15.03 -19.21 -18.39
N TYR A 10 -15.50 -18.03 -18.01
CA TYR A 10 -15.70 -17.60 -16.63
C TYR A 10 -16.35 -18.68 -15.70
N ASP A 11 -15.56 -19.25 -14.77
CA ASP A 11 -15.98 -19.99 -13.57
C ASP A 11 -15.22 -19.40 -12.37
N ASP A 12 -15.90 -18.63 -11.53
CA ASP A 12 -15.33 -17.75 -10.49
C ASP A 12 -15.00 -18.47 -9.17
N ARG A 13 -15.26 -19.78 -9.08
CA ARG A 13 -15.24 -20.52 -7.81
C ARG A 13 -13.84 -20.78 -7.25
N PHE A 14 -12.83 -20.98 -8.10
CA PHE A 14 -11.48 -21.38 -7.64
C PHE A 14 -10.36 -20.66 -8.38
N PRO A 15 -9.29 -20.25 -7.69
CA PRO A 15 -8.09 -19.73 -8.34
C PRO A 15 -7.41 -20.78 -9.24
N VAL A 16 -6.82 -20.29 -10.33
CA VAL A 16 -6.04 -21.08 -11.28
C VAL A 16 -4.63 -20.49 -11.35
N GLU A 17 -3.62 -21.35 -11.34
CA GLU A 17 -2.24 -20.94 -11.56
C GLU A 17 -1.90 -21.07 -13.05
N CYS A 18 -1.50 -19.95 -13.63
CA CYS A 18 -1.30 -19.76 -15.07
C CYS A 18 0.17 -19.54 -15.42
N ASP A 19 1.08 -20.18 -14.66
CA ASP A 19 2.53 -20.13 -14.84
C ASP A 19 2.99 -20.60 -16.23
N MET A 20 2.18 -21.41 -16.91
CA MET A 20 2.42 -21.89 -18.26
C MET A 20 1.90 -20.97 -19.38
N ILE A 21 1.22 -19.85 -19.05
CA ILE A 21 0.78 -18.86 -20.04
C ILE A 21 1.91 -17.87 -20.29
N THR A 22 2.83 -18.25 -21.19
CA THR A 22 4.00 -17.45 -21.58
C THR A 22 4.30 -17.59 -23.07
N PRO A 23 4.84 -16.54 -23.72
CA PRO A 23 5.35 -16.62 -25.09
C PRO A 23 6.36 -17.75 -25.28
N ASP A 24 7.25 -17.95 -24.30
CA ASP A 24 8.25 -19.02 -24.27
C ASP A 24 7.62 -20.42 -24.42
N ASN A 25 6.51 -20.65 -23.73
CA ASN A 25 5.82 -21.93 -23.78
C ASN A 25 4.96 -22.05 -25.06
N PHE A 26 4.35 -20.99 -25.56
CA PHE A 26 3.44 -21.07 -26.71
C PHE A 26 4.17 -21.11 -28.05
N PHE A 27 5.41 -20.63 -28.10
CA PHE A 27 6.24 -20.68 -29.30
C PHE A 27 6.34 -22.09 -29.91
N GLY A 28 6.09 -22.19 -31.22
CA GLY A 28 6.18 -23.43 -31.99
C GLY A 28 5.01 -24.42 -31.78
N LYS A 29 4.08 -24.15 -30.85
CA LYS A 29 2.94 -25.03 -30.58
C LYS A 29 1.76 -24.76 -31.51
N SER A 30 1.10 -25.81 -31.99
CA SER A 30 -0.18 -25.69 -32.69
C SER A 30 -1.29 -25.23 -31.74
N ASN A 31 -2.45 -24.87 -32.30
CA ASN A 31 -3.61 -24.50 -31.50
C ASN A 31 -4.05 -25.64 -30.55
N GLU A 32 -4.04 -26.89 -31.03
CA GLU A 32 -4.38 -28.07 -30.22
C GLU A 32 -3.37 -28.31 -29.09
N GLU A 33 -2.08 -28.08 -29.36
CA GLU A 33 -1.03 -28.21 -28.35
C GLU A 33 -1.14 -27.13 -27.27
N ILE A 34 -1.48 -25.89 -27.65
CA ILE A 34 -1.75 -24.79 -26.71
C ILE A 34 -2.98 -25.11 -25.85
N GLN A 35 -4.06 -25.58 -26.46
CA GLN A 35 -5.26 -26.03 -25.73
C GLN A 35 -4.95 -27.13 -24.70
N ALA A 36 -3.98 -28.00 -24.99
CA ALA A 36 -3.58 -29.11 -24.13
C ALA A 36 -2.63 -28.71 -22.98
N VAL A 37 -2.07 -27.49 -22.98
CA VAL A 37 -1.18 -26.97 -21.92
C VAL A 37 -1.85 -27.14 -20.57
N LYS A 38 -1.10 -27.62 -19.57
CA LYS A 38 -1.62 -27.93 -18.24
C LYS A 38 -1.50 -26.74 -17.31
N LEU A 39 -2.62 -26.37 -16.68
CA LEU A 39 -2.73 -25.34 -15.66
C LEU A 39 -3.21 -25.97 -14.34
N TRP A 40 -2.76 -25.44 -13.21
CA TRP A 40 -3.18 -25.95 -11.90
C TRP A 40 -4.48 -25.30 -11.43
N LYS A 41 -5.43 -26.13 -11.00
CA LYS A 41 -6.61 -25.73 -10.24
C LYS A 41 -6.61 -26.54 -8.95
N SER A 42 -6.33 -25.89 -7.82
CA SER A 42 -6.08 -26.58 -6.55
C SER A 42 -4.94 -27.59 -6.68
N SER A 43 -5.17 -28.87 -6.39
CA SER A 43 -4.16 -29.95 -6.42
C SER A 43 -4.16 -30.76 -7.72
N VAL A 44 -4.91 -30.33 -8.75
CA VAL A 44 -5.10 -31.08 -9.99
C VAL A 44 -4.79 -30.19 -11.19
N GLN A 45 -4.23 -30.80 -12.24
CA GLN A 45 -3.96 -30.13 -13.50
C GLN A 45 -5.08 -30.36 -14.52
N TYR A 46 -5.48 -29.28 -15.18
CA TYR A 46 -6.49 -29.29 -16.24
C TYR A 46 -5.89 -28.68 -17.52
N PRO A 47 -6.37 -29.10 -18.71
CA PRO A 47 -5.96 -28.45 -19.95
C PRO A 47 -6.40 -26.98 -19.98
N LEU A 48 -5.64 -26.13 -20.66
CA LEU A 48 -5.92 -24.71 -20.82
C LEU A 48 -7.29 -24.47 -21.46
N SER A 49 -7.72 -25.36 -22.37
CA SER A 49 -9.04 -25.31 -23.00
C SER A 49 -10.22 -25.46 -22.05
N GLU A 50 -10.01 -25.97 -20.82
CA GLU A 50 -11.03 -25.97 -19.77
C GLU A 50 -11.37 -24.55 -19.29
N PHE A 51 -10.38 -23.65 -19.34
CA PHE A 51 -10.49 -22.29 -18.80
C PHE A 51 -10.63 -21.23 -19.89
N PHE A 52 -10.21 -21.52 -21.11
CA PHE A 52 -10.20 -20.57 -22.21
C PHE A 52 -10.71 -21.19 -23.52
N ASP A 53 -11.36 -20.37 -24.33
CA ASP A 53 -11.41 -20.59 -25.77
C ASP A 53 -10.12 -20.03 -26.39
N VAL A 54 -9.44 -20.84 -27.21
CA VAL A 54 -8.12 -20.53 -27.76
C VAL A 54 -8.24 -20.32 -29.26
N LYS A 55 -7.76 -19.17 -29.74
CA LYS A 55 -7.63 -18.87 -31.18
C LYS A 55 -6.19 -18.52 -31.52
N GLY A 56 -5.76 -18.89 -32.71
CA GLY A 56 -4.38 -18.71 -33.16
C GLY A 56 -3.46 -19.80 -32.63
N ASP A 57 -2.20 -19.74 -33.03
CA ASP A 57 -1.17 -20.69 -32.64
C ASP A 57 0.21 -20.02 -32.67
N GLY A 58 1.21 -20.73 -32.14
CA GLY A 58 2.60 -20.29 -32.15
C GLY A 58 3.41 -20.89 -33.29
N GLN A 59 2.77 -21.58 -34.25
CA GLN A 59 3.47 -22.14 -35.41
C GLN A 59 3.70 -21.04 -36.45
N GLY A 60 4.81 -21.14 -37.18
CA GLY A 60 5.15 -20.18 -38.22
C GLY A 60 5.72 -18.84 -37.72
N THR A 61 5.85 -18.62 -36.41
CA THR A 61 6.67 -17.52 -35.87
C THR A 61 8.16 -17.90 -35.90
N GLU A 62 9.03 -16.95 -36.22
CA GLU A 62 10.48 -17.17 -36.27
C GLU A 62 11.12 -17.26 -34.88
N SER A 63 10.56 -16.56 -33.90
CA SER A 63 11.04 -16.52 -32.52
C SER A 63 9.90 -16.41 -31.51
N ALA A 64 10.14 -16.85 -30.27
CA ALA A 64 9.22 -16.60 -29.14
C ALA A 64 9.01 -15.10 -28.88
N ALA A 65 9.96 -14.26 -29.30
CA ALA A 65 9.83 -12.80 -29.24
C ALA A 65 8.68 -12.26 -30.10
N ASP A 66 8.29 -13.02 -31.14
CA ASP A 66 7.20 -12.66 -32.04
C ASP A 66 5.85 -13.20 -31.58
N ILE A 67 5.75 -13.81 -30.41
CA ILE A 67 4.48 -14.29 -29.87
C ILE A 67 3.81 -13.18 -29.04
N HIS A 68 2.54 -12.91 -29.36
CA HIS A 68 1.68 -12.00 -28.60
C HIS A 68 0.47 -12.77 -28.08
N ILE A 69 0.40 -12.95 -26.76
CA ILE A 69 -0.74 -13.57 -26.09
C ILE A 69 -1.71 -12.46 -25.69
N ILE A 70 -2.97 -12.57 -26.10
CA ILE A 70 -4.03 -11.62 -25.74
C ILE A 70 -5.06 -12.37 -24.90
N ILE A 71 -5.16 -12.03 -23.61
CA ILE A 71 -6.22 -12.49 -22.74
C ILE A 71 -7.40 -11.51 -22.88
N ASP A 72 -8.42 -11.92 -23.62
CA ASP A 72 -9.54 -11.06 -23.99
C ASP A 72 -10.65 -11.09 -22.94
N GLY A 73 -10.37 -10.51 -21.77
CA GLY A 73 -11.33 -10.36 -20.69
C GLY A 73 -10.67 -10.29 -19.31
N THR A 74 -11.51 -10.05 -18.30
CA THR A 74 -11.08 -10.01 -16.89
C THR A 74 -10.91 -11.43 -16.33
N VAL A 75 -9.78 -11.66 -15.66
CA VAL A 75 -9.36 -12.95 -15.10
C VAL A 75 -8.97 -12.81 -13.62
N PRO A 76 -9.91 -12.41 -12.74
CA PRO A 76 -9.61 -11.94 -11.39
C PRO A 76 -9.22 -13.07 -10.43
N LYS A 77 -9.22 -14.32 -10.88
CA LYS A 77 -8.82 -15.52 -10.12
C LYS A 77 -7.61 -16.24 -10.72
N MET A 78 -7.05 -15.73 -11.82
CA MET A 78 -5.91 -16.34 -12.49
C MET A 78 -4.61 -15.67 -12.05
N LYS A 79 -3.71 -16.48 -11.50
CA LYS A 79 -2.44 -16.06 -10.91
C LYS A 79 -1.28 -16.42 -11.83
N LEU A 80 -0.10 -15.82 -11.61
CA LEU A 80 1.16 -16.24 -12.25
C LEU A 80 1.18 -16.11 -13.78
N ILE A 81 0.32 -15.27 -14.37
CA ILE A 81 0.38 -14.96 -15.81
C ILE A 81 1.73 -14.32 -16.13
N GLY A 82 2.42 -14.82 -17.16
CA GLY A 82 3.75 -14.32 -17.54
C GLY A 82 4.87 -14.72 -16.58
N TYR A 83 4.67 -15.75 -15.74
CA TYR A 83 5.69 -16.22 -14.82
C TYR A 83 6.98 -16.62 -15.55
N SER A 84 8.12 -16.06 -15.14
CA SER A 84 9.44 -16.36 -15.71
C SER A 84 9.57 -16.20 -17.23
N MET A 85 8.67 -15.43 -17.88
CA MET A 85 8.77 -15.20 -19.32
C MET A 85 10.05 -14.44 -19.66
N THR A 86 10.66 -14.78 -20.80
CA THR A 86 11.95 -14.20 -21.22
C THR A 86 11.84 -13.22 -22.38
N THR A 87 10.74 -13.29 -23.14
CA THR A 87 10.52 -12.48 -24.33
C THR A 87 9.04 -12.46 -24.73
N GLY A 88 8.71 -11.81 -25.84
CA GLY A 88 7.35 -11.71 -26.38
C GLY A 88 6.48 -10.74 -25.60
N LYS A 89 5.18 -10.76 -25.90
CA LYS A 89 4.20 -9.84 -25.30
C LYS A 89 2.99 -10.59 -24.76
N ILE A 90 2.49 -10.15 -23.60
CA ILE A 90 1.19 -10.55 -23.06
C ILE A 90 0.35 -9.29 -22.86
N THR A 91 -0.87 -9.26 -23.40
CA THR A 91 -1.85 -8.21 -23.11
C THR A 91 -3.06 -8.82 -22.43
N VAL A 92 -3.52 -8.24 -21.32
CA VAL A 92 -4.74 -8.63 -20.63
C VAL A 92 -5.76 -7.50 -20.72
N ASN A 93 -6.88 -7.75 -21.40
CA ASN A 93 -7.99 -6.81 -21.54
C ASN A 93 -8.94 -6.86 -20.33
N GLY A 94 -8.39 -6.65 -19.13
CA GLY A 94 -9.13 -6.69 -17.88
C GLY A 94 -8.26 -6.84 -16.64
N ASP A 95 -8.87 -7.23 -15.51
CA ASP A 95 -8.15 -7.40 -14.24
C ASP A 95 -7.42 -8.76 -14.16
N VAL A 96 -6.28 -8.78 -13.46
CA VAL A 96 -5.49 -9.99 -13.14
C VAL A 96 -5.35 -10.18 -11.63
N ASN A 97 -5.13 -11.42 -11.19
CA ASN A 97 -4.90 -11.72 -9.77
C ASN A 97 -3.40 -11.51 -9.40
N TYR A 98 -2.90 -12.27 -8.42
CA TYR A 98 -1.56 -12.16 -7.87
C TYR A 98 -0.47 -12.63 -8.85
N HIS A 99 0.75 -12.12 -8.64
CA HIS A 99 1.98 -12.62 -9.26
C HIS A 99 2.10 -12.47 -10.79
N VAL A 100 1.39 -11.52 -11.40
CA VAL A 100 1.62 -11.21 -12.82
C VAL A 100 3.08 -10.82 -13.06
N GLY A 101 3.72 -11.43 -14.06
CA GLY A 101 5.13 -11.18 -14.40
C GLY A 101 6.14 -11.52 -13.30
N CYS A 102 5.78 -12.38 -12.35
CA CYS A 102 6.71 -12.83 -11.32
C CYS A 102 7.92 -13.54 -11.95
N GLU A 103 9.13 -13.19 -11.50
CA GLU A 103 10.42 -13.73 -11.98
C GLU A 103 10.67 -13.53 -13.49
N MET A 104 9.93 -12.61 -14.14
CA MET A 104 10.09 -12.24 -15.55
C MET A 104 11.52 -11.75 -15.85
N LYS A 105 12.09 -12.18 -16.97
CA LYS A 105 13.45 -11.85 -17.41
C LYS A 105 13.49 -10.91 -18.61
N GLY A 106 12.41 -10.84 -19.38
CA GLY A 106 12.30 -10.01 -20.57
C GLY A 106 10.92 -10.11 -21.21
N GLY A 107 10.70 -9.31 -22.26
CA GLY A 107 9.38 -9.15 -22.89
C GLY A 107 8.55 -8.02 -22.27
N GLU A 108 7.27 -8.01 -22.59
CA GLU A 108 6.31 -7.00 -22.14
C GLU A 108 5.00 -7.64 -21.64
N ILE A 109 4.49 -7.17 -20.51
CA ILE A 109 3.15 -7.48 -20.03
C ILE A 109 2.36 -6.18 -19.88
N GLU A 110 1.21 -6.11 -20.53
CA GLU A 110 0.30 -4.96 -20.47
C GLU A 110 -1.05 -5.39 -19.90
N VAL A 111 -1.49 -4.76 -18.82
CA VAL A 111 -2.75 -5.05 -18.13
C VAL A 111 -3.66 -3.83 -18.25
N ASN A 112 -4.71 -3.95 -19.06
CA ASN A 112 -5.73 -2.91 -19.28
C ASN A 112 -6.78 -2.84 -18.14
N GLY A 113 -6.35 -3.11 -16.91
CA GLY A 113 -7.17 -3.21 -15.71
C GLY A 113 -6.30 -3.18 -14.45
N ASN A 114 -6.81 -3.74 -13.36
CA ASN A 114 -6.11 -3.82 -12.08
C ASN A 114 -5.24 -5.09 -11.99
N ALA A 115 -4.17 -5.02 -11.21
CA ALA A 115 -3.36 -6.17 -10.85
C ALA A 115 -3.38 -6.43 -9.34
N GLY A 116 -3.37 -7.70 -8.95
CA GLY A 116 -3.25 -8.08 -7.55
C GLY A 116 -1.86 -7.81 -6.96
N SER A 117 -1.67 -8.22 -5.71
CA SER A 117 -0.38 -8.16 -5.02
C SER A 117 0.71 -8.99 -5.71
N TRP A 118 1.97 -8.63 -5.45
CA TRP A 118 3.18 -9.27 -5.96
C TRP A 118 3.36 -9.24 -7.49
N ALA A 119 2.79 -8.25 -8.18
CA ALA A 119 3.14 -8.01 -9.58
C ALA A 119 4.66 -7.74 -9.71
N GLY A 120 5.31 -8.41 -10.66
CA GLY A 120 6.74 -8.27 -10.91
C GLY A 120 7.65 -8.72 -9.75
N ARG A 121 7.16 -9.55 -8.83
CA ARG A 121 7.98 -10.09 -7.72
C ARG A 121 9.25 -10.75 -8.30
N GLU A 122 10.41 -10.37 -7.79
CA GLU A 122 11.72 -10.91 -8.21
C GLU A 122 12.00 -10.84 -9.73
N MET A 123 11.38 -9.91 -10.48
CA MET A 123 11.68 -9.76 -11.91
C MET A 123 13.12 -9.29 -12.15
N GLU A 124 13.76 -9.80 -13.21
CA GLU A 124 15.13 -9.52 -13.63
C GLU A 124 15.19 -8.58 -14.85
N GLY A 125 14.11 -8.50 -15.65
CA GLY A 125 14.05 -7.70 -16.86
C GLY A 125 12.66 -7.64 -17.48
N GLY A 126 12.53 -6.92 -18.60
CA GLY A 126 11.24 -6.68 -19.24
C GLY A 126 10.47 -5.49 -18.68
N THR A 127 9.26 -5.28 -19.19
CA THR A 127 8.37 -4.18 -18.78
C THR A 127 6.98 -4.71 -18.43
N ILE A 128 6.45 -4.30 -17.29
CA ILE A 128 5.07 -4.53 -16.87
C ILE A 128 4.35 -3.18 -16.82
N ILE A 129 3.25 -3.03 -17.55
CA ILE A 129 2.40 -1.83 -17.57
C ILE A 129 1.01 -2.20 -17.04
N ILE A 130 0.54 -1.50 -16.02
CA ILE A 130 -0.76 -1.68 -15.39
C ILE A 130 -1.53 -0.37 -15.49
N HIS A 131 -2.61 -0.35 -16.26
CA HIS A 131 -3.41 0.87 -16.48
C HIS A 131 -4.39 1.16 -15.34
N GLY A 132 -4.65 0.19 -14.46
CA GLY A 132 -5.44 0.36 -13.24
C GLY A 132 -4.59 0.50 -11.98
N ASN A 133 -5.11 -0.02 -10.86
CA ASN A 133 -4.41 -0.09 -9.59
C ASN A 133 -3.63 -1.40 -9.44
N ALA A 134 -2.64 -1.39 -8.56
CA ALA A 134 -1.88 -2.57 -8.17
C ALA A 134 -2.02 -2.85 -6.66
N GLY A 135 -1.94 -4.12 -6.27
CA GLY A 135 -1.97 -4.52 -4.87
C GLY A 135 -0.68 -4.23 -4.10
N ASP A 136 -0.42 -5.04 -3.08
CA ASP A 136 0.76 -4.92 -2.21
C ASP A 136 2.01 -5.59 -2.82
N HIS A 137 3.19 -5.27 -2.28
CA HIS A 137 4.44 -5.97 -2.58
C HIS A 137 4.85 -5.98 -4.07
N ILE A 138 4.52 -4.92 -4.80
CA ILE A 138 4.91 -4.74 -6.20
C ILE A 138 6.43 -4.71 -6.32
N GLY A 139 7.01 -5.50 -7.22
CA GLY A 139 8.47 -5.64 -7.35
C GLY A 139 9.16 -6.16 -6.09
N GLY A 140 8.39 -6.76 -5.17
CA GLY A 140 8.87 -7.16 -3.85
C GLY A 140 9.70 -8.45 -3.85
N SER A 141 10.23 -8.77 -2.68
CA SER A 141 10.92 -10.03 -2.38
C SER A 141 9.96 -11.17 -2.03
N TYR A 142 10.39 -12.41 -2.26
CA TYR A 142 9.72 -13.55 -1.67
C TYR A 142 9.95 -13.62 -0.15
N ARG A 143 9.01 -14.25 0.56
CA ARG A 143 9.08 -14.38 2.01
C ARG A 143 10.35 -15.11 2.44
N GLY A 144 11.11 -14.49 3.33
CA GLY A 144 12.39 -15.02 3.83
C GLY A 144 13.59 -14.66 2.97
N LYS A 145 13.40 -13.99 1.82
CA LYS A 145 14.50 -13.41 1.04
C LYS A 145 14.69 -11.92 1.37
N TRP A 146 15.87 -11.42 1.01
CA TRP A 146 16.25 -10.01 1.16
C TRP A 146 16.24 -9.24 -0.15
N GLU A 147 16.25 -9.94 -1.26
CA GLU A 147 16.33 -9.38 -2.61
C GLU A 147 14.97 -9.57 -3.30
N GLY A 148 14.39 -8.45 -3.75
CA GLY A 148 13.18 -8.41 -4.55
C GLY A 148 13.52 -8.28 -6.03
N MET A 149 12.96 -7.28 -6.70
CA MET A 149 13.22 -6.99 -8.11
C MET A 149 14.72 -6.72 -8.39
N LEU A 150 15.25 -7.42 -9.40
CA LEU A 150 16.65 -7.45 -9.84
C LEU A 150 16.89 -6.72 -11.18
N GLY A 151 15.83 -6.23 -11.82
CA GLY A 151 15.92 -5.42 -13.04
C GLY A 151 14.57 -5.25 -13.73
N GLY A 152 14.57 -4.59 -14.88
CA GLY A 152 13.36 -4.27 -15.66
C GLY A 152 12.55 -3.10 -15.12
N ARG A 153 11.30 -2.97 -15.56
CA ARG A 153 10.44 -1.82 -15.27
C ARG A 153 8.99 -2.21 -14.95
N ILE A 154 8.40 -1.58 -13.94
CA ILE A 154 6.98 -1.68 -13.61
C ILE A 154 6.38 -0.27 -13.67
N VAL A 155 5.28 -0.10 -14.42
CA VAL A 155 4.55 1.16 -14.56
C VAL A 155 3.10 0.93 -14.12
N ILE A 156 2.61 1.74 -13.21
CA ILE A 156 1.24 1.68 -12.68
C ILE A 156 0.61 3.06 -12.84
N ASP A 157 -0.46 3.14 -13.64
CA ASP A 157 -1.17 4.40 -13.88
C ASP A 157 -2.04 4.83 -12.70
N GLY A 158 -2.56 3.87 -11.93
CA GLY A 158 -3.35 4.10 -10.73
C GLY A 158 -2.52 4.14 -9.43
N ASN A 159 -3.15 3.67 -8.35
CA ASN A 159 -2.55 3.56 -7.03
C ASN A 159 -1.88 2.19 -6.82
N ALA A 160 -0.98 2.10 -5.85
CA ALA A 160 -0.40 0.85 -5.39
C ALA A 160 -0.58 0.68 -3.87
N GLY A 161 -0.63 -0.58 -3.41
CA GLY A 161 -0.75 -0.92 -2.00
C GLY A 161 0.53 -0.66 -1.19
N SER A 162 0.69 -1.40 -0.11
CA SER A 162 1.85 -1.30 0.78
C SER A 162 3.05 -2.11 0.26
N SER A 163 4.25 -1.77 0.75
CA SER A 163 5.50 -2.51 0.49
C SER A 163 5.92 -2.56 -0.99
N VAL A 164 5.58 -1.53 -1.76
CA VAL A 164 6.10 -1.34 -3.14
C VAL A 164 7.62 -1.29 -3.11
N GLY A 165 8.28 -2.08 -3.96
CA GLY A 165 9.74 -2.16 -4.04
C GLY A 165 10.41 -2.77 -2.82
N ASP A 166 9.72 -3.63 -2.07
CA ASP A 166 10.31 -4.35 -0.93
C ASP A 166 11.55 -5.16 -1.34
N GLY A 167 12.72 -4.76 -0.82
CA GLY A 167 14.00 -5.39 -1.16
C GLY A 167 14.48 -5.10 -2.59
N LEU A 168 13.98 -4.03 -3.24
CA LEU A 168 14.39 -3.65 -4.60
C LEU A 168 15.91 -3.50 -4.72
N VAL A 169 16.52 -4.22 -5.66
CA VAL A 169 17.97 -4.23 -5.91
C VAL A 169 18.33 -3.41 -7.15
N LYS A 170 17.54 -3.52 -8.22
CA LYS A 170 17.75 -2.87 -9.52
C LYS A 170 16.42 -2.75 -10.27
N GLY A 171 16.40 -1.90 -11.30
CA GLY A 171 15.20 -1.63 -12.10
C GLY A 171 14.40 -0.44 -11.57
N THR A 172 13.26 -0.21 -12.21
CA THR A 172 12.47 1.02 -12.03
C THR A 172 11.01 0.69 -11.75
N ILE A 173 10.44 1.26 -10.69
CA ILE A 173 9.01 1.19 -10.39
C ILE A 173 8.42 2.60 -10.45
N ILE A 174 7.38 2.78 -11.26
CA ILE A 174 6.71 4.06 -11.50
C ILE A 174 5.25 3.91 -11.10
N VAL A 175 4.83 4.56 -10.02
CA VAL A 175 3.42 4.64 -9.61
C VAL A 175 2.96 6.07 -9.82
N LYS A 176 2.01 6.29 -10.73
CA LYS A 176 1.51 7.64 -11.04
C LYS A 176 0.55 8.17 -9.97
N GLY A 177 -0.16 7.27 -9.28
CA GLY A 177 -1.04 7.58 -8.17
C GLY A 177 -0.36 7.49 -6.80
N ASN A 178 -1.14 7.14 -5.80
CA ASN A 178 -0.75 7.05 -4.39
C ASN A 178 -0.15 5.69 -4.03
N VAL A 179 0.69 5.68 -3.00
CA VAL A 179 1.23 4.45 -2.39
C VAL A 179 0.93 4.43 -0.90
N GLU A 180 0.62 3.26 -0.36
CA GLU A 180 0.35 3.12 1.07
C GLU A 180 1.64 3.11 1.92
N ALA A 181 1.77 2.17 2.86
CA ALA A 181 2.87 2.13 3.81
C ALA A 181 4.09 1.37 3.25
N PHE A 182 5.27 1.63 3.81
CA PHE A 182 6.49 0.84 3.56
C PHE A 182 6.99 0.84 2.10
N CYS A 183 6.73 1.90 1.34
CA CYS A 183 7.32 2.06 0.01
C CYS A 183 8.86 2.09 0.10
N GLY A 184 9.53 1.25 -0.67
CA GLY A 184 11.00 1.13 -0.70
C GLY A 184 11.61 0.51 0.56
N ILE A 185 10.84 -0.27 1.32
CA ILE A 185 11.37 -0.98 2.49
C ILE A 185 12.53 -1.90 2.09
N ARG A 186 13.65 -1.84 2.82
CA ARG A 186 14.86 -2.65 2.55
C ARG A 186 15.51 -2.43 1.17
N GLN A 187 15.20 -1.33 0.49
CA GLN A 187 15.74 -1.06 -0.84
C GLN A 187 17.28 -0.99 -0.83
N SER A 188 17.91 -1.68 -1.79
CA SER A 188 19.36 -1.81 -1.94
C SER A 188 19.88 -1.37 -3.31
N GLY A 189 19.00 -0.81 -4.16
CA GLY A 189 19.30 -0.14 -5.41
C GLY A 189 18.00 0.18 -6.17
N GLY A 190 18.10 0.41 -7.48
CA GLY A 190 16.94 0.75 -8.32
C GLY A 190 16.34 2.14 -8.04
N LEU A 191 15.26 2.44 -8.76
CA LEU A 191 14.51 3.69 -8.70
C LEU A 191 13.03 3.42 -8.43
N ILE A 192 12.45 4.13 -7.47
CA ILE A 192 11.00 4.17 -7.25
C ILE A 192 10.52 5.61 -7.46
N TYR A 193 9.50 5.81 -8.28
CA TYR A 193 8.82 7.09 -8.45
C TYR A 193 7.36 6.96 -7.99
N VAL A 194 6.89 7.94 -7.22
CA VAL A 194 5.51 8.08 -6.76
C VAL A 194 5.00 9.47 -7.15
N GLY A 195 4.02 9.53 -8.04
CA GLY A 195 3.39 10.77 -8.50
C GLY A 195 2.37 11.36 -7.52
N GLY A 196 1.79 10.52 -6.66
CA GLY A 196 0.82 10.91 -5.63
C GLY A 196 1.39 10.89 -4.21
N ASP A 197 0.50 10.70 -3.25
CA ASP A 197 0.77 10.72 -1.82
C ASP A 197 1.33 9.39 -1.32
N VAL A 198 2.12 9.45 -0.25
CA VAL A 198 2.64 8.27 0.46
C VAL A 198 2.19 8.27 1.92
N LEU A 199 1.62 7.16 2.39
CA LEU A 199 1.02 7.14 3.73
C LEU A 199 2.06 7.23 4.85
N ARG A 200 3.00 6.28 4.95
CA ARG A 200 4.00 6.26 6.04
C ARG A 200 5.18 5.33 5.74
N THR A 201 6.22 5.44 6.57
CA THR A 201 7.34 4.49 6.64
C THR A 201 8.05 4.26 5.32
N ILE A 202 8.14 5.32 4.52
CA ILE A 202 8.85 5.34 3.25
C ILE A 202 10.36 5.16 3.47
N GLY A 203 11.00 4.34 2.63
CA GLY A 203 12.44 4.10 2.64
C GLY A 203 12.98 3.46 3.93
N VAL A 204 12.13 2.95 4.82
CA VAL A 204 12.59 2.31 6.06
C VAL A 204 13.52 1.14 5.73
N GLU A 205 14.66 1.05 6.40
CA GLU A 205 15.71 0.06 6.12
C GLU A 205 16.37 0.17 4.72
N MET A 206 16.21 1.30 4.03
CA MET A 206 16.88 1.53 2.75
C MET A 206 18.40 1.68 2.94
N LYS A 207 19.18 0.94 2.15
CA LYS A 207 20.65 1.00 2.14
C LYS A 207 21.20 1.80 0.96
N LYS A 208 20.53 1.73 -0.19
CA LYS A 208 20.95 2.24 -1.51
C LYS A 208 19.70 2.41 -2.39
N GLY A 209 19.87 3.05 -3.54
CA GLY A 209 18.78 3.30 -4.50
C GLY A 209 18.25 4.72 -4.38
N THR A 210 17.20 5.00 -5.14
CA THR A 210 16.55 6.31 -5.17
C THR A 210 15.04 6.17 -5.07
N ILE A 211 14.40 7.04 -4.30
CA ILE A 211 12.94 7.21 -4.25
C ILE A 211 12.60 8.67 -4.57
N ILE A 212 11.65 8.91 -5.48
CA ILE A 212 11.12 10.24 -5.80
C ILE A 212 9.64 10.28 -5.43
N VAL A 213 9.21 11.32 -4.72
CA VAL A 213 7.81 11.51 -4.31
C VAL A 213 7.37 12.93 -4.68
N GLU A 214 6.36 13.03 -5.53
CA GLU A 214 5.75 14.31 -5.91
C GLU A 214 4.67 14.78 -4.92
N GLY A 215 3.90 13.86 -4.34
CA GLY A 215 2.80 14.20 -3.42
C GLY A 215 3.23 14.45 -1.97
N ASN A 216 2.25 14.41 -1.07
CA ASN A 216 2.46 14.55 0.37
C ASN A 216 2.85 13.21 1.01
N ILE A 217 3.76 13.26 1.97
CA ILE A 217 4.06 12.12 2.85
C ILE A 217 3.34 12.39 4.18
N LYS A 218 2.43 11.51 4.61
CA LYS A 218 1.62 11.79 5.83
C LYS A 218 2.40 11.59 7.13
N ASN A 219 3.18 10.50 7.24
CA ASN A 219 4.06 10.24 8.39
C ASN A 219 5.46 9.86 7.91
N PHE A 220 6.37 10.83 7.95
CA PHE A 220 7.75 10.67 7.49
C PHE A 220 8.60 9.80 8.43
N SER A 221 9.60 9.12 7.86
CA SER A 221 10.45 8.18 8.58
C SER A 221 11.54 8.91 9.38
N PRO A 222 11.63 8.74 10.72
CA PRO A 222 12.56 9.52 11.56
C PRO A 222 14.05 9.21 11.32
N GLY A 223 14.37 8.10 10.65
CA GLY A 223 15.74 7.74 10.29
C GLY A 223 16.35 8.55 9.13
N PHE A 224 15.58 9.48 8.55
CA PHE A 224 16.01 10.39 7.49
C PHE A 224 16.04 11.82 8.05
N PHE A 225 17.17 12.22 8.62
CA PHE A 225 17.34 13.53 9.26
C PHE A 225 18.34 14.45 8.53
N GLU A 226 19.22 13.90 7.69
CA GLU A 226 20.11 14.70 6.85
C GLU A 226 19.35 15.16 5.60
N GLN A 227 19.10 16.47 5.51
CA GLN A 227 18.33 17.05 4.40
C GLN A 227 19.06 18.16 3.67
N THR A 228 18.79 18.29 2.37
CA THR A 228 19.26 19.39 1.52
C THR A 228 18.14 19.83 0.60
N LEU A 229 17.80 21.12 0.60
CA LEU A 229 16.84 21.68 -0.34
C LEU A 229 17.51 21.88 -1.70
N LEU A 230 16.92 21.32 -2.74
CA LEU A 230 17.37 21.38 -4.12
C LEU A 230 16.29 22.00 -5.00
N LYS A 231 16.68 22.77 -6.01
CA LYS A 231 15.82 23.12 -7.14
C LYS A 231 15.61 21.90 -8.03
N SER A 232 14.52 21.88 -8.78
CA SER A 232 14.20 20.75 -9.67
C SER A 232 15.29 20.42 -10.69
N ASN A 233 16.07 21.41 -11.14
CA ASN A 233 17.18 21.24 -12.09
C ASN A 233 18.50 20.80 -11.43
N GLU A 234 18.55 20.70 -10.10
CA GLU A 234 19.70 20.18 -9.34
C GLU A 234 19.55 18.68 -9.02
N VAL A 235 18.34 18.12 -9.19
CA VAL A 235 18.12 16.68 -9.16
C VAL A 235 18.76 16.05 -10.42
N PRO A 236 19.46 14.90 -10.30
CA PRO A 236 20.13 14.28 -11.45
C PRO A 236 19.15 13.97 -12.59
N SER A 237 19.45 14.47 -13.80
CA SER A 237 18.54 14.40 -14.95
C SER A 237 18.30 12.98 -15.43
N GLU A 238 19.27 12.06 -15.22
CA GLU A 238 19.13 10.65 -15.57
C GLU A 238 17.96 9.96 -14.86
N LEU A 239 17.54 10.48 -13.70
CA LEU A 239 16.36 9.97 -12.99
C LEU A 239 15.09 10.32 -13.74
N TYR A 240 15.04 11.50 -14.35
CA TYR A 240 13.89 11.98 -15.12
C TYR A 240 13.81 11.29 -16.48
N ASP A 241 14.95 11.09 -17.14
CA ASP A 241 15.02 10.36 -18.42
C ASP A 241 14.47 8.93 -18.30
N GLU A 242 14.60 8.32 -17.12
CA GLU A 242 14.12 6.96 -16.84
C GLU A 242 12.60 6.86 -16.61
N ILE A 243 11.95 7.96 -16.17
CA ILE A 243 10.54 7.95 -15.74
C ILE A 243 9.60 8.73 -16.67
N LEU A 244 10.08 9.82 -17.29
CA LEU A 244 9.27 10.68 -18.15
C LEU A 244 8.70 9.95 -19.39
N PRO A 245 9.44 9.06 -20.07
CA PRO A 245 8.88 8.29 -21.20
C PRO A 245 7.69 7.42 -20.82
N TYR A 246 7.53 7.10 -19.54
CA TYR A 246 6.45 6.26 -19.02
C TYR A 246 5.33 7.09 -18.36
N GLY A 247 5.32 8.40 -18.59
CA GLY A 247 4.24 9.30 -18.17
C GLY A 247 4.30 9.71 -16.69
N ALA A 248 5.47 9.65 -16.05
CA ALA A 248 5.69 10.34 -14.80
C ALA A 248 5.50 11.86 -14.99
N ASN A 249 4.91 12.53 -13.99
CA ASN A 249 4.67 13.97 -14.03
C ASN A 249 5.50 14.67 -12.96
N LEU A 250 6.40 15.56 -13.37
CA LEU A 250 7.28 16.32 -12.48
C LEU A 250 6.79 17.77 -12.45
N TYR A 251 6.09 18.14 -11.38
CA TYR A 251 5.56 19.50 -11.21
C TYR A 251 6.22 20.23 -10.04
N SER A 252 6.98 19.50 -9.22
CA SER A 252 7.71 20.05 -8.08
C SER A 252 8.81 21.00 -8.54
N LYS A 253 8.82 22.22 -8.02
CA LYS A 253 9.82 23.24 -8.36
C LYS A 253 11.12 23.04 -7.58
N SER A 254 11.01 22.41 -6.41
CA SER A 254 12.11 22.08 -5.52
C SER A 254 11.82 20.79 -4.78
N TYR A 255 12.88 20.09 -4.41
CA TYR A 255 12.86 18.84 -3.68
C TYR A 255 13.69 18.94 -2.41
N ILE A 256 13.26 18.24 -1.38
CA ILE A 256 14.04 17.96 -0.19
C ILE A 256 14.76 16.63 -0.45
N GLU A 257 16.08 16.68 -0.64
CA GLU A 257 16.93 15.49 -0.71
C GLU A 257 17.17 14.99 0.71
N TYR A 258 16.84 13.73 0.98
CA TYR A 258 17.27 13.01 2.17
C TYR A 258 18.28 11.93 1.83
N LYS A 259 19.17 11.67 2.79
CA LYS A 259 20.05 10.50 2.81
C LYS A 259 19.66 9.62 3.99
N GLY A 260 19.56 8.32 3.76
CA GLY A 260 19.08 7.38 4.76
C GLY A 260 18.90 5.97 4.22
N ASP A 261 18.55 5.00 5.05
CA ASP A 261 18.04 5.14 6.42
C ASP A 261 19.15 5.03 7.49
N HIS A 262 19.33 6.09 8.30
CA HIS A 262 20.34 6.13 9.36
C HIS A 262 19.93 5.38 10.64
N ALA A 263 18.67 4.97 10.79
CA ALA A 263 18.25 4.14 11.92
C ALA A 263 18.85 2.73 11.84
N PHE A 264 19.22 2.27 10.64
CA PHE A 264 19.73 0.91 10.39
C PHE A 264 21.16 0.88 9.88
N PHE A 265 21.64 1.94 9.23
CA PHE A 265 22.99 1.98 8.66
C PHE A 265 23.76 3.23 9.08
N ASN A 266 25.04 3.08 9.40
CA ASN A 266 25.90 4.21 9.76
C ASN A 266 26.22 5.14 8.56
N LYS A 267 26.24 4.57 7.34
CA LYS A 267 26.60 5.28 6.10
C LYS A 267 25.72 4.79 4.94
N PRO A 268 24.40 5.04 5.00
CA PRO A 268 23.51 4.67 3.91
C PRO A 268 23.87 5.46 2.65
N LYS A 269 23.59 4.88 1.50
CA LYS A 269 23.72 5.53 0.18
C LYS A 269 22.36 5.71 -0.50
N GLY A 270 21.27 5.39 0.22
CA GLY A 270 19.93 5.62 -0.27
C GLY A 270 19.63 7.10 -0.32
N LYS A 271 18.94 7.52 -1.38
CA LYS A 271 18.50 8.90 -1.58
C LYS A 271 16.99 8.97 -1.74
N MET A 272 16.39 10.00 -1.17
CA MET A 272 14.98 10.29 -1.36
C MET A 272 14.83 11.74 -1.81
N TYR A 273 14.08 11.98 -2.87
CA TYR A 273 13.73 13.30 -3.36
C TYR A 273 12.24 13.52 -3.13
N VAL A 274 11.92 14.33 -2.12
CA VAL A 274 10.53 14.61 -1.73
C VAL A 274 10.15 16.01 -2.20
N SER A 275 9.01 16.16 -2.86
CA SER A 275 8.50 17.48 -3.26
C SER A 275 8.44 18.43 -2.05
N ALA A 276 9.16 19.54 -2.13
CA ALA A 276 9.10 20.56 -1.08
C ALA A 276 7.73 21.26 -1.07
N ASN A 277 7.09 21.43 -2.24
CA ASN A 277 5.81 22.13 -2.39
C ASN A 277 4.70 21.52 -1.50
N ASN A 278 4.71 20.19 -1.35
CA ASN A 278 3.70 19.45 -0.60
C ASN A 278 4.17 19.02 0.79
N ASN A 279 5.43 19.28 1.14
CA ASN A 279 6.08 18.78 2.35
C ASN A 279 6.95 19.84 3.05
N GLU A 280 6.59 21.12 2.95
CA GLU A 280 7.31 22.23 3.59
C GLU A 280 7.49 22.02 5.10
N TYR A 281 6.55 21.32 5.74
CA TYR A 281 6.59 20.97 7.16
C TYR A 281 7.81 20.10 7.55
N LEU A 282 8.46 19.45 6.58
CA LEU A 282 9.69 18.68 6.81
C LEU A 282 10.95 19.57 6.82
N LEU A 283 10.88 20.80 6.31
CA LEU A 283 12.02 21.73 6.27
C LEU A 283 12.29 22.41 7.61
N SER A 284 11.31 22.47 8.53
CA SER A 284 11.52 23.06 9.83
C SER A 284 12.35 22.13 10.73
N CYS A 285 13.55 22.57 11.12
CA CYS A 285 14.36 21.93 12.18
C CYS A 285 13.68 22.00 13.55
N GLU A 286 12.68 22.86 13.70
CA GLU A 286 11.65 22.65 14.70
C GLU A 286 10.86 21.43 14.23
N GLY A 287 11.17 20.27 14.77
CA GLY A 287 10.19 19.21 14.87
C GLY A 287 8.98 19.82 15.57
N SER A 288 8.06 20.39 14.80
CA SER A 288 6.76 20.79 15.29
C SER A 288 6.09 19.48 15.67
N THR A 289 6.32 19.06 16.91
CA THR A 289 5.53 18.06 17.62
C THR A 289 4.05 18.45 17.63
N ASP A 290 3.76 19.70 17.27
CA ASP A 290 2.45 20.28 17.14
C ASP A 290 1.90 20.02 15.73
N ARG A 291 1.01 19.02 15.62
CA ARG A 291 0.16 18.85 14.43
C ARG A 291 -0.72 20.11 14.25
N PRO A 292 -1.11 20.48 13.02
CA PRO A 292 -1.95 21.64 12.77
C PRO A 292 -3.30 21.53 13.47
N ILE A 293 -3.88 22.67 13.82
CA ILE A 293 -5.25 22.75 14.34
C ILE A 293 -6.19 22.75 13.13
N GLU A 294 -6.89 21.65 12.91
CA GLU A 294 -7.85 21.48 11.82
C GLU A 294 -9.21 21.09 12.38
N PHE A 295 -10.27 21.73 11.91
CA PHE A 295 -11.64 21.44 12.29
C PHE A 295 -12.48 21.00 11.10
N LYS A 296 -13.38 20.03 11.32
CA LYS A 296 -14.48 19.67 10.41
C LYS A 296 -15.78 20.05 11.11
N GLY A 297 -16.29 21.24 10.81
CA GLY A 297 -17.37 21.85 11.60
C GLY A 297 -16.85 22.18 13.00
N GLU A 298 -17.50 21.65 14.04
CA GLU A 298 -17.06 21.80 15.45
C GLU A 298 -16.10 20.70 15.91
N ALA A 299 -15.80 19.71 15.06
CA ALA A 299 -14.98 18.58 15.43
C ALA A 299 -13.50 18.81 15.12
N LEU A 300 -12.67 18.81 16.16
CA LEU A 300 -11.21 18.88 16.06
C LEU A 300 -10.68 17.56 15.48
N LYS A 301 -9.85 17.67 14.43
CA LYS A 301 -9.14 16.54 13.85
C LYS A 301 -7.98 16.14 14.76
N VAL A 302 -7.91 14.86 15.09
CA VAL A 302 -6.91 14.30 16.02
C VAL A 302 -6.39 12.95 15.54
N ILE A 303 -5.29 12.52 16.14
CA ILE A 303 -4.80 11.15 16.05
C ILE A 303 -5.28 10.33 17.25
N LEU A 304 -6.02 9.26 16.96
CA LEU A 304 -6.45 8.27 17.93
C LEU A 304 -5.30 7.31 18.27
N ASN A 305 -5.00 7.24 19.56
CA ASN A 305 -4.18 6.18 20.15
C ASN A 305 -5.00 5.37 21.14
N THR A 306 -4.83 4.05 21.11
CA THR A 306 -5.47 3.14 22.07
C THR A 306 -4.43 2.22 22.67
N GLY A 307 -4.69 1.76 23.89
CA GLY A 307 -3.79 0.89 24.61
C GLY A 307 -4.40 0.38 25.90
N SER A 308 -3.78 -0.63 26.48
CA SER A 308 -4.16 -1.11 27.81
C SER A 308 -3.67 -0.12 28.87
N THR A 309 -4.48 0.11 29.91
CA THR A 309 -4.06 0.86 31.11
C THR A 309 -4.00 -0.10 32.30
N ILE A 310 -3.32 0.31 33.37
CA ILE A 310 -3.19 -0.53 34.58
C ILE A 310 -4.58 -0.79 35.19
N GLU A 311 -5.39 0.24 35.37
CA GLU A 311 -6.73 0.12 35.96
C GLU A 311 -7.69 -0.68 35.06
N GLN A 312 -7.69 -0.42 33.75
CA GLN A 312 -8.45 -1.21 32.79
C GLN A 312 -8.04 -2.69 32.85
N GLY A 313 -6.73 -2.96 32.94
CA GLY A 313 -6.19 -4.31 33.06
C GLY A 313 -6.60 -5.00 34.38
N ARG A 314 -6.62 -4.26 35.49
CA ARG A 314 -7.07 -4.76 36.81
C ARG A 314 -8.54 -5.18 36.76
N ILE A 315 -9.40 -4.32 36.20
CA ILE A 315 -10.84 -4.57 36.09
C ILE A 315 -11.12 -5.75 35.15
N ILE A 316 -10.45 -5.84 33.99
CA ILE A 316 -10.69 -6.93 33.03
C ILE A 316 -10.12 -8.27 33.51
N LYS A 317 -8.93 -8.31 34.12
CA LYS A 317 -8.31 -9.57 34.57
C LYS A 317 -8.98 -10.15 35.81
N GLY A 318 -9.78 -9.36 36.53
CA GLY A 318 -10.46 -9.78 37.77
C GLY A 318 -11.99 -9.59 37.79
N GLY A 319 -12.64 -9.10 36.73
CA GLY A 319 -14.03 -8.64 36.80
C GLY A 319 -14.83 -8.61 35.49
N ASP A 320 -16.06 -8.10 35.59
CA ASP A 320 -17.10 -8.08 34.55
C ASP A 320 -17.01 -6.83 33.66
N LYS A 321 -16.99 -7.04 32.33
CA LYS A 321 -16.98 -5.97 31.31
C LYS A 321 -18.31 -5.21 31.20
N TYR A 322 -19.33 -5.63 31.93
CA TYR A 322 -20.60 -4.92 32.04
C TYR A 322 -20.74 -4.13 33.34
N SER A 323 -19.68 -4.07 34.15
CA SER A 323 -19.69 -3.31 35.39
C SER A 323 -19.65 -1.79 35.15
N PRO A 324 -20.26 -0.99 36.04
CA PRO A 324 -20.10 0.46 36.03
C PRO A 324 -18.63 0.89 36.16
N GLU A 325 -17.83 0.16 36.95
CA GLU A 325 -16.39 0.42 37.11
C GLU A 325 -15.63 0.28 35.78
N TYR A 326 -16.01 -0.70 34.94
CA TYR A 326 -15.44 -0.84 33.60
C TYR A 326 -15.75 0.36 32.71
N LYS A 327 -17.01 0.82 32.72
CA LYS A 327 -17.42 2.03 31.99
C LYS A 327 -16.63 3.25 32.47
N ASP A 328 -16.53 3.44 33.79
CA ASP A 328 -15.85 4.59 34.37
C ASP A 328 -14.37 4.66 33.99
N VAL A 329 -13.69 3.52 33.87
CA VAL A 329 -12.26 3.49 33.52
C VAL A 329 -12.02 3.45 32.01
N CYS A 330 -12.96 2.93 31.22
CA CYS A 330 -12.73 2.69 29.79
C CYS A 330 -13.45 3.66 28.85
N ALA A 331 -14.58 4.24 29.25
CA ALA A 331 -15.34 5.21 28.47
C ALA A 331 -14.79 6.63 28.67
N VAL A 332 -13.47 6.78 28.52
CA VAL A 332 -12.73 8.02 28.73
C VAL A 332 -11.87 8.35 27.52
N CYS A 333 -11.75 9.64 27.22
CA CYS A 333 -10.86 10.20 26.22
C CYS A 333 -9.88 11.14 26.92
N HIS A 334 -8.61 10.74 26.96
CA HIS A 334 -7.55 11.60 27.45
C HIS A 334 -7.17 12.62 26.37
N ILE A 335 -7.20 13.90 26.73
CA ILE A 335 -6.98 15.03 25.82
C ILE A 335 -5.91 15.94 26.42
N HIS A 336 -4.99 16.43 25.59
CA HIS A 336 -4.01 17.43 26.02
C HIS A 336 -4.71 18.72 26.52
N PRO A 337 -4.20 19.41 27.57
CA PRO A 337 -4.79 20.65 28.09
C PRO A 337 -5.17 21.70 27.04
N ASP A 338 -4.28 21.94 26.07
CA ASP A 338 -4.54 22.94 25.01
C ASP A 338 -5.71 22.54 24.12
N ASP A 339 -5.83 21.26 23.75
CA ASP A 339 -6.93 20.81 22.89
C ASP A 339 -8.24 20.72 23.68
N TYR A 340 -8.16 20.36 24.97
CA TYR A 340 -9.28 20.42 25.89
C TYR A 340 -9.81 21.85 26.04
N GLN A 341 -8.92 22.85 26.08
CA GLN A 341 -9.26 24.26 26.08
C GLN A 341 -9.84 24.72 24.73
N LEU A 342 -9.29 24.25 23.59
CA LEU A 342 -9.82 24.52 22.25
C LEU A 342 -11.25 24.00 22.09
N LEU A 343 -11.56 22.84 22.69
CA LEU A 343 -12.89 22.24 22.68
C LEU A 343 -13.86 22.88 23.69
N GLY A 344 -13.45 23.91 24.44
CA GLY A 344 -14.32 24.58 25.41
C GLY A 344 -14.48 23.84 26.75
N LYS A 345 -13.52 22.97 27.10
CA LYS A 345 -13.50 22.18 28.36
C LYS A 345 -14.75 21.31 28.57
N PRO A 346 -15.13 20.47 27.60
CA PRO A 346 -16.36 19.69 27.68
C PRO A 346 -16.25 18.57 28.71
N GLU A 347 -17.35 18.22 29.39
CA GLU A 347 -17.38 17.03 30.26
C GLU A 347 -17.32 15.73 29.45
N LYS A 348 -17.98 15.72 28.28
CA LYS A 348 -18.07 14.58 27.38
C LYS A 348 -17.75 15.01 25.96
N VAL A 349 -17.16 14.08 25.22
CA VAL A 349 -16.87 14.27 23.80
C VAL A 349 -17.44 13.14 22.98
N LYS A 350 -17.90 13.49 21.78
CA LYS A 350 -18.20 12.53 20.72
C LYS A 350 -16.95 12.37 19.88
N VAL A 351 -16.49 11.13 19.75
CA VAL A 351 -15.34 10.75 18.92
C VAL A 351 -15.84 9.97 17.72
N SER A 352 -15.49 10.40 16.51
CA SER A 352 -16.01 9.83 15.26
C SER A 352 -14.88 9.38 14.32
N SER A 353 -15.15 8.35 13.52
CA SER A 353 -14.26 7.88 12.47
C SER A 353 -14.15 8.88 11.31
N PRO A 354 -13.11 8.83 10.47
CA PRO A 354 -12.91 9.81 9.38
C PRO A 354 -14.05 9.89 8.37
N ASP A 355 -14.68 8.75 8.08
CA ASP A 355 -15.86 8.63 7.21
C ASP A 355 -17.15 9.13 7.87
N GLY A 356 -17.15 9.38 9.18
CA GLY A 356 -18.31 9.81 9.96
C GLY A 356 -19.34 8.71 10.24
N ASN A 357 -19.11 7.49 9.78
CA ASN A 357 -20.09 6.39 9.89
C ASN A 357 -20.13 5.75 11.28
N ARG A 358 -19.06 5.91 12.07
CA ARG A 358 -18.93 5.33 13.40
C ARG A 358 -18.58 6.41 14.40
N SER A 359 -19.21 6.38 15.57
CA SER A 359 -18.90 7.33 16.63
C SER A 359 -19.23 6.76 18.00
N VAL A 360 -18.58 7.31 19.02
CA VAL A 360 -18.80 6.94 20.42
C VAL A 360 -18.74 8.18 21.30
N VAL A 361 -19.56 8.20 22.34
CA VAL A 361 -19.53 9.25 23.37
C VAL A 361 -18.76 8.71 24.57
N VAL A 362 -17.80 9.50 25.04
CA VAL A 362 -16.91 9.17 26.16
C VAL A 362 -16.66 10.42 27.01
N ARG A 363 -16.33 10.22 28.29
CA ARG A 363 -15.96 11.32 29.19
C ARG A 363 -14.63 11.92 28.74
N ALA A 364 -14.51 13.23 28.72
CA ALA A 364 -13.25 13.90 28.43
C ALA A 364 -12.43 14.06 29.72
N GLU A 365 -11.16 13.68 29.67
CA GLU A 365 -10.22 13.86 30.76
C GLU A 365 -8.98 14.59 30.27
N MET A 366 -8.68 15.72 30.90
CA MET A 366 -7.45 16.45 30.62
C MET A 366 -6.23 15.69 31.17
N LYS A 367 -5.26 15.37 30.30
CA LYS A 367 -3.99 14.75 30.68
C LYS A 367 -2.83 15.42 29.95
N ASP A 368 -1.84 15.90 30.68
CA ASP A 368 -0.64 16.57 30.16
C ASP A 368 0.35 15.61 29.46
N ASN A 369 0.22 14.31 29.71
CA ASN A 369 1.05 13.27 29.08
C ASN A 369 0.54 12.83 27.68
N VAL A 370 -0.54 13.43 27.17
CA VAL A 370 -1.03 13.20 25.81
C VAL A 370 -0.44 14.28 24.92
N GLN A 371 0.20 13.90 23.82
CA GLN A 371 0.70 14.89 22.86
C GLN A 371 -0.48 15.67 22.26
N ARG A 372 -0.29 16.97 22.04
CA ARG A 372 -1.25 17.80 21.33
C ARG A 372 -1.72 17.19 20.00
N ARG A 373 -3.00 17.39 19.68
CA ARG A 373 -3.74 16.84 18.54
C ARG A 373 -3.70 15.31 18.48
N ASN A 374 -3.40 14.67 19.60
CA ASN A 374 -3.61 13.24 19.81
C ASN A 374 -4.64 13.08 20.93
N ILE A 375 -5.36 11.98 20.90
CA ILE A 375 -6.18 11.52 22.01
C ILE A 375 -5.77 10.11 22.39
N PHE A 376 -6.02 9.74 23.65
CA PHE A 376 -5.88 8.37 24.09
C PHE A 376 -7.21 7.84 24.66
N ILE A 377 -7.69 6.73 24.13
CA ILE A 377 -8.85 6.00 24.67
C ILE A 377 -8.40 4.61 25.09
N PRO A 378 -8.64 4.19 26.35
CA PRO A 378 -8.31 2.84 26.80
C PRO A 378 -8.93 1.77 25.90
N ARG A 379 -8.14 0.74 25.56
CA ARG A 379 -8.58 -0.35 24.70
C ARG A 379 -9.81 -1.04 25.31
N SER A 380 -10.96 -0.88 24.68
CA SER A 380 -12.26 -1.27 25.21
C SER A 380 -13.32 -1.34 24.11
N VAL A 381 -14.56 -1.67 24.48
CA VAL A 381 -15.69 -1.69 23.53
C VAL A 381 -15.94 -0.31 22.91
N TRP A 382 -15.78 0.79 23.66
CA TRP A 382 -15.92 2.16 23.15
C TRP A 382 -14.84 2.50 22.10
N ALA A 383 -13.57 2.20 22.40
CA ALA A 383 -12.47 2.43 21.47
C ALA A 383 -12.62 1.61 20.17
N ASN A 384 -13.09 0.36 20.27
CA ASN A 384 -13.21 -0.52 19.11
C ASN A 384 -14.24 -0.03 18.07
N VAL A 385 -15.23 0.78 18.47
CA VAL A 385 -16.20 1.38 17.53
C VAL A 385 -15.51 2.29 16.51
N ILE A 386 -14.49 3.02 16.95
CA ILE A 386 -13.81 4.06 16.15
C ILE A 386 -12.49 3.58 15.52
N VAL A 387 -11.91 2.48 16.00
CA VAL A 387 -10.67 1.91 15.44
C VAL A 387 -10.91 1.46 14.00
N ASP A 388 -9.99 1.82 13.10
CA ASP A 388 -10.04 1.38 11.71
C ASP A 388 -9.64 -0.10 11.60
N ALA A 389 -10.49 -0.88 10.93
CA ALA A 389 -10.27 -2.30 10.69
C ALA A 389 -9.18 -2.55 9.63
N GLN A 390 -8.83 -1.54 8.82
CA GLN A 390 -7.72 -1.65 7.87
C GLN A 390 -6.43 -1.98 8.62
N SER A 391 -5.81 -3.11 8.30
CA SER A 391 -4.62 -3.57 9.02
C SER A 391 -3.30 -3.09 8.41
N VAL A 392 -3.33 -2.47 7.22
CA VAL A 392 -2.16 -2.00 6.48
C VAL A 392 -1.00 -3.01 6.50
N ASN A 393 -1.35 -4.27 6.25
CA ASN A 393 -0.48 -5.46 6.26
C ASN A 393 0.27 -5.76 7.57
N SER A 394 -0.10 -5.13 8.67
CA SER A 394 0.44 -5.44 10.01
C SER A 394 -0.25 -6.61 10.72
N GLY A 395 -1.35 -7.12 10.14
CA GLY A 395 -2.17 -8.17 10.75
C GLY A 395 -2.99 -7.70 11.97
N ALA A 396 -2.94 -6.42 12.31
CA ALA A 396 -3.73 -5.80 13.37
C ALA A 396 -4.40 -4.50 12.88
N PRO A 397 -5.64 -4.20 13.32
CA PRO A 397 -6.28 -2.90 13.14
C PRO A 397 -5.39 -1.72 13.58
N ILE A 398 -5.67 -0.50 13.09
CA ILE A 398 -4.91 0.73 13.43
C ILE A 398 -5.30 1.18 14.85
N TYR A 399 -4.84 0.45 15.86
CA TYR A 399 -5.04 0.79 17.27
C TYR A 399 -4.26 2.03 17.70
N LYS A 400 -3.27 2.47 16.93
CA LYS A 400 -2.41 3.62 17.21
C LYS A 400 -2.13 4.37 15.92
N GLY A 401 -2.20 5.69 15.95
CA GLY A 401 -1.94 6.51 14.78
C GLY A 401 -3.12 6.66 13.82
N GLY A 402 -4.32 6.19 14.18
CA GLY A 402 -5.53 6.34 13.35
C GLY A 402 -6.05 7.77 13.37
N GLU A 403 -6.70 8.23 12.31
CA GLU A 403 -7.34 9.56 12.30
C GLU A 403 -8.73 9.48 12.94
N ALA A 404 -9.11 10.50 13.71
CA ALA A 404 -10.44 10.64 14.31
C ALA A 404 -10.83 12.11 14.46
N TYR A 405 -12.11 12.35 14.77
CA TYR A 405 -12.66 13.69 14.98
C TYR A 405 -13.33 13.75 16.35
N VAL A 406 -13.02 14.80 17.13
CA VAL A 406 -13.50 14.98 18.51
C VAL A 406 -14.26 16.28 18.63
N GLN A 407 -15.48 16.23 19.15
CA GLN A 407 -16.29 17.42 19.43
C GLN A 407 -16.95 17.34 20.80
N PRO A 408 -17.28 18.47 21.44
CA PRO A 408 -18.14 18.52 22.60
C PRO A 408 -19.50 17.85 22.33
N THR A 409 -20.09 17.24 23.35
CA THR A 409 -21.47 16.72 23.27
C THR A 409 -22.11 16.63 24.65
N ASP A 410 -23.43 16.77 24.67
CA ASP A 410 -24.27 16.51 25.84
C ASP A 410 -24.87 15.10 25.84
N ASP A 411 -24.66 14.32 24.76
CA ASP A 411 -25.17 12.96 24.60
C ASP A 411 -24.73 12.02 25.73
N GLU A 412 -25.48 10.95 25.97
CA GLU A 412 -25.16 9.96 27.00
C GLU A 412 -24.06 8.99 26.56
N ILE A 413 -23.22 8.58 27.52
CA ILE A 413 -22.27 7.49 27.32
C ILE A 413 -23.06 6.18 27.37
N LEU A 414 -23.15 5.49 26.24
CA LEU A 414 -23.81 4.18 26.14
C LEU A 414 -23.12 3.12 27.02
N GLU A 415 -23.92 2.21 27.56
CA GLU A 415 -23.41 1.02 28.25
C GLU A 415 -22.79 0.01 27.28
N ALA A 416 -21.82 -0.77 27.77
CA ALA A 416 -21.12 -1.78 26.97
C ALA A 416 -22.05 -2.77 26.23
N PRO A 417 -23.14 -3.31 26.82
CA PRO A 417 -24.04 -4.22 26.11
C PRO A 417 -24.67 -3.58 24.87
N TYR A 418 -25.13 -2.32 24.97
CA TYR A 418 -25.78 -1.63 23.87
C TYR A 418 -24.81 -1.34 22.72
N ILE A 419 -23.57 -0.99 23.04
CA ILE A 419 -22.53 -0.80 22.02
C ILE A 419 -22.27 -2.11 21.27
N ILE A 420 -22.17 -3.22 21.99
CA ILE A 420 -21.93 -4.54 21.38
C ILE A 420 -23.12 -4.91 20.48
N GLU A 421 -24.36 -4.79 20.95
CA GLU A 421 -25.55 -5.11 20.16
C GLU A 421 -25.68 -4.29 18.87
N GLN A 422 -25.28 -3.02 18.89
CA GLN A 422 -25.32 -2.15 17.72
C GLN A 422 -24.28 -2.53 16.65
N GLN A 423 -23.20 -3.22 17.00
CA GLN A 423 -22.15 -3.62 16.06
C GLN A 423 -22.44 -4.96 15.35
N TYR A 424 -23.40 -5.74 15.84
CA TYR A 424 -23.77 -7.06 15.29
C TYR A 424 -25.12 -7.05 14.53
N LYS A 425 -25.67 -5.87 14.25
CA LYS A 425 -26.81 -5.67 13.33
C LYS A 425 -26.28 -5.15 12.00
#